data_AF-A0A5C6D8M2-F1
#
_entry.id   AF-A0A5C6D8M2-F1
#
_cell.length_a   1.000
_cell.length_b   1.000
_cell.length_c   1.000
_cell.angle_alpha   90.00
_cell.angle_beta   90.00
_cell.angle_gamma   90.00
#
_symmetry.space_group_name_H-M   'P 1'
#
loop_
_entity.id
_entity.type
_entity.pdbx_description
1 polymer ?
#
loop_
_entity_poly.entity_id
_entity_poly.type
_entity_poly.pdbx_seq_one_letter_code
_entity_poly.pdbx_strand_id
1 'polypeptide(L)'
;MDKIGIWIIGIYGSVGTALTIGTISILKGLCPPHGVNTETEPFRQLNLISLDNLVFGGHDIRENNLNDTALQYYRDNGVPSYEILAKVKGDLNQITSRVKRGTLLNSSKPIEYLSKDDLWANDLSIRETIEFLKMDILTFKDENSLTDVVVVNLASAEPLMEISDKHRDLSEFEKMLDSNEKSSVKPSSLYAYAAIDLGCAYINFTSSNAALLPAIQAFAEKKGVPFMGNDGKTGETLVKSALAPVFKYRNLEVMSWQGYNMLGNLDGEILRDQKTREAKVESKDHLLSKILSNSPHTHVGIDYVSSLKDWKTAWDFIHFKGFLDTKMSMQFTWQGCDSMLAAPIVLDLVRLLHFAKTKGEKGGMKHLSCFFKCPIGVDEQDLHFQFHSLMNYVDSHSSNA
;
A
#
# COMPACT_ATOMS: atom_id res chain seq x y z
N MET A 1 -23.38 -7.34 15.83
CA MET A 1 -22.80 -6.77 14.60
C MET A 1 -21.41 -7.33 14.49
N ASP A 2 -21.08 -7.86 13.33
CA ASP A 2 -19.82 -8.55 13.09
C ASP A 2 -18.69 -7.51 12.99
N LYS A 3 -17.69 -7.62 13.87
CA LYS A 3 -16.48 -6.80 13.83
C LYS A 3 -15.42 -7.51 13.00
N ILE A 4 -14.63 -6.73 12.26
CA ILE A 4 -13.47 -7.26 11.54
C ILE A 4 -12.18 -6.59 11.98
N GLY A 5 -11.09 -7.32 11.82
CA GLY A 5 -9.75 -6.83 12.09
C GLY A 5 -9.09 -6.21 10.87
N ILE A 6 -8.31 -5.16 11.11
CA ILE A 6 -7.30 -4.66 10.18
C ILE A 6 -5.95 -4.96 10.81
N TRP A 7 -5.21 -5.87 10.21
CA TRP A 7 -3.87 -6.25 10.65
C TRP A 7 -2.82 -5.54 9.80
N ILE A 8 -2.19 -4.53 10.37
CA ILE A 8 -1.26 -3.65 9.66
C ILE A 8 0.18 -4.12 9.88
N ILE A 9 0.89 -4.42 8.80
CA ILE A 9 2.33 -4.69 8.83
C ILE A 9 3.03 -3.34 8.68
N GLY A 10 3.89 -2.96 9.63
CA GLY A 10 4.50 -1.63 9.71
C GLY A 10 3.59 -0.59 10.35
N ILE A 11 2.83 -0.97 11.39
CA ILE A 11 1.79 -0.11 11.98
C ILE A 11 2.31 1.20 12.59
N TYR A 12 3.55 1.24 13.10
CA TYR A 12 4.16 2.48 13.58
C TYR A 12 4.74 3.32 12.43
N GLY A 13 4.54 2.91 11.18
CA GLY A 13 4.88 3.72 10.00
C GLY A 13 3.98 4.96 9.93
N SER A 14 4.41 5.97 9.18
CA SER A 14 3.64 7.21 9.01
C SER A 14 2.23 6.95 8.45
N VAL A 15 2.10 6.05 7.47
CA VAL A 15 0.79 5.68 6.90
C VAL A 15 -0.08 4.91 7.89
N GLY A 16 0.47 3.91 8.61
CA GLY A 16 -0.27 3.17 9.63
C GLY A 16 -0.76 4.07 10.78
N THR A 17 0.07 5.02 11.18
CA THR A 17 -0.27 6.03 12.18
C THR A 17 -1.35 6.99 11.67
N ALA A 18 -1.23 7.50 10.44
CA ALA A 18 -2.24 8.37 9.83
C ALA A 18 -3.58 7.64 9.63
N LEU A 19 -3.56 6.37 9.24
CA LEU A 19 -4.76 5.53 9.08
C LEU A 19 -5.50 5.35 10.40
N THR A 20 -4.80 4.99 11.47
CA THR A 20 -5.42 4.80 12.80
C THR A 20 -6.00 6.11 13.33
N ILE A 21 -5.23 7.20 13.30
CA ILE A 21 -5.71 8.52 13.77
C ILE A 21 -6.88 9.00 12.92
N GLY A 22 -6.77 8.95 11.59
CA GLY A 22 -7.80 9.42 10.67
C GLY A 22 -9.13 8.68 10.87
N THR A 23 -9.08 7.36 10.98
CA THR A 23 -10.29 6.54 11.20
C THR A 23 -10.95 6.89 12.53
N ILE A 24 -10.19 6.92 13.64
CA ILE A 24 -10.73 7.26 14.97
C ILE A 24 -11.29 8.70 14.98
N SER A 25 -10.63 9.63 14.29
CA SER A 25 -11.06 11.03 14.22
C SER A 25 -12.39 11.18 13.51
N ILE A 26 -12.61 10.45 12.41
CA ILE A 26 -13.90 10.39 11.71
C ILE A 26 -14.98 9.82 12.64
N LEU A 27 -14.70 8.68 13.30
CA LEU A 27 -15.64 8.03 14.21
C LEU A 27 -16.08 8.91 15.37
N LYS A 28 -15.15 9.71 15.91
CA LYS A 28 -15.43 10.65 16.99
C LYS A 28 -16.01 11.99 16.52
N GLY A 29 -16.29 12.15 15.22
CA GLY A 29 -16.80 13.39 14.64
C GLY A 29 -15.83 14.57 14.75
N LEU A 30 -14.52 14.30 14.83
CA LEU A 30 -13.48 15.33 14.93
C LEU A 30 -13.12 15.92 13.56
N CYS A 31 -13.38 15.18 12.48
CA CYS A 31 -13.24 15.63 11.11
C CYS A 31 -14.24 14.92 10.19
N PRO A 32 -14.59 15.51 9.04
CA PRO A 32 -15.34 14.83 7.99
C PRO A 32 -14.48 13.72 7.32
N PRO A 33 -15.10 12.71 6.68
CA PRO A 33 -14.41 11.61 6.02
C PRO A 33 -13.85 11.99 4.64
N HIS A 34 -13.23 13.17 4.50
CA HIS A 34 -12.64 13.59 3.23
C HIS A 34 -11.51 12.65 2.79
N GLY A 35 -11.51 12.30 1.50
CA GLY A 35 -10.57 11.36 0.91
C GLY A 35 -10.97 9.89 1.01
N VAL A 36 -11.97 9.54 1.84
CA VAL A 36 -12.49 8.17 1.99
C VAL A 36 -13.65 7.98 1.02
N ASN A 37 -13.39 7.43 -0.17
CA ASN A 37 -14.40 7.29 -1.23
C ASN A 37 -15.56 6.39 -0.78
N THR A 38 -15.27 5.37 0.02
CA THR A 38 -16.26 4.44 0.58
C THR A 38 -17.24 5.09 1.56
N GLU A 39 -17.00 6.34 1.96
CA GLU A 39 -17.93 7.17 2.73
C GLU A 39 -18.75 8.14 1.85
N THR A 40 -18.78 7.95 0.53
CA THR A 40 -19.53 8.80 -0.41
C THR A 40 -20.49 7.99 -1.30
N GLU A 41 -21.41 8.66 -2.00
CA GLU A 41 -22.20 8.02 -3.06
C GLU A 41 -21.35 7.83 -4.33
N PRO A 42 -21.53 6.73 -5.08
CA PRO A 42 -22.48 5.63 -4.87
C PRO A 42 -21.95 4.51 -3.94
N PHE A 43 -20.73 4.61 -3.41
CA PHE A 43 -20.13 3.53 -2.59
C PHE A 43 -20.95 3.18 -1.35
N ARG A 44 -21.67 4.14 -0.76
CA ARG A 44 -22.61 3.91 0.36
C ARG A 44 -23.77 2.97 0.03
N GLN A 45 -24.05 2.72 -1.24
CA GLN A 45 -25.07 1.76 -1.67
C GLN A 45 -24.58 0.31 -1.55
N LEU A 46 -23.27 0.11 -1.43
CA LEU A 46 -22.70 -1.18 -1.09
C LEU A 46 -22.86 -1.44 0.41
N ASN A 47 -23.15 -2.68 0.79
CA ASN A 47 -23.19 -3.11 2.19
C ASN A 47 -21.77 -3.27 2.77
N LEU A 48 -20.99 -2.19 2.76
CA LEU A 48 -19.63 -2.15 3.29
C LEU A 48 -19.67 -2.24 4.81
N ILE A 49 -18.60 -2.80 5.39
CA ILE A 49 -18.40 -2.74 6.83
C ILE A 49 -18.34 -1.29 7.30
N SER A 50 -19.07 -0.97 8.37
CA SER A 50 -19.02 0.36 9.01
C SER A 50 -17.66 0.58 9.65
N LEU A 51 -17.21 1.83 9.68
CA LEU A 51 -16.00 2.23 10.37
C LEU A 51 -16.02 1.85 11.87
N ASP A 52 -17.19 1.88 12.52
CA ASP A 52 -17.35 1.51 13.94
C ASP A 52 -17.04 0.04 14.24
N ASN A 53 -17.09 -0.80 13.21
CA ASN A 53 -16.86 -2.24 13.31
C ASN A 53 -15.43 -2.65 12.92
N LEU A 54 -14.53 -1.68 12.70
CA LEU A 54 -13.12 -1.91 12.38
C LEU A 54 -12.28 -1.92 13.67
N VAL A 55 -11.50 -2.99 13.86
CA VAL A 55 -10.56 -3.11 14.97
C VAL A 55 -9.13 -3.16 14.43
N PHE A 56 -8.25 -2.29 14.93
CA PHE A 56 -6.86 -2.23 14.48
C PHE A 56 -5.93 -3.07 15.36
N GLY A 57 -5.02 -3.80 14.73
CA GLY A 57 -3.87 -4.49 15.30
C GLY A 57 -2.75 -4.58 14.26
N GLY A 58 -1.61 -5.17 14.60
CA GLY A 58 -0.56 -5.29 13.59
C GLY A 58 0.80 -5.73 14.09
N HIS A 59 1.76 -5.66 13.19
CA HIS A 59 3.18 -5.85 13.49
C HIS A 59 3.97 -4.58 13.25
N ASP A 60 5.01 -4.37 14.06
CA ASP A 60 6.12 -3.50 13.71
C ASP A 60 7.43 -4.12 14.19
N ILE A 61 8.53 -3.83 13.50
CA ILE A 61 9.86 -4.27 13.92
C ILE A 61 10.44 -3.37 15.01
N ARG A 62 9.91 -2.14 15.19
CA ARG A 62 10.35 -1.19 16.21
C ARG A 62 9.66 -1.43 17.55
N GLU A 63 10.38 -1.23 18.65
CA GLU A 63 9.76 -1.03 19.96
C GLU A 63 9.29 0.41 20.05
N ASN A 64 7.99 0.61 20.02
CA ASN A 64 7.39 1.92 20.17
C ASN A 64 5.94 1.79 20.64
N ASN A 65 5.24 2.91 20.74
CA ASN A 65 3.78 2.95 20.81
C ASN A 65 3.22 3.95 19.79
N LEU A 66 1.94 3.80 19.45
CA LEU A 66 1.29 4.65 18.45
C LEU A 66 1.17 6.10 18.91
N ASN A 67 1.06 6.37 20.22
CA ASN A 67 0.96 7.74 20.72
C ASN A 67 2.25 8.52 20.52
N ASP A 68 3.39 7.94 20.87
CA ASP A 68 4.70 8.55 20.66
C ASP A 68 5.01 8.71 19.17
N THR A 69 4.63 7.70 18.37
CA THR A 69 4.72 7.78 16.90
C THR A 69 3.87 8.93 16.35
N ALA A 70 2.63 9.07 16.82
CA ALA A 70 1.73 10.14 16.40
C ALA A 70 2.21 11.54 16.80
N LEU A 71 2.72 11.68 18.03
CA LEU A 71 3.29 12.94 18.51
C LEU A 71 4.57 13.31 17.75
N GLN A 72 5.42 12.33 17.45
CA GLN A 72 6.60 12.56 16.63
C GLN A 72 6.20 12.97 15.21
N TYR A 73 5.24 12.28 14.61
CA TYR A 73 4.70 12.62 13.29
C TYR A 73 4.13 14.04 13.24
N TYR A 74 3.38 14.47 14.27
CA TYR A 74 2.92 15.86 14.38
C TYR A 74 4.07 16.86 14.53
N ARG A 75 5.09 16.58 15.35
CA ARG A 75 6.25 17.47 15.50
C ARG A 75 7.00 17.66 14.19
N ASP A 76 7.10 16.59 13.40
CA ASP A 76 7.80 16.63 12.11
C ASP A 76 6.97 17.29 11.00
N ASN A 77 5.64 17.16 11.01
CA ASN A 77 4.80 17.51 9.86
C ASN A 77 3.73 18.57 10.12
N GLY A 78 3.42 18.88 11.39
CA GLY A 78 2.35 19.79 11.78
C GLY A 78 0.92 19.22 11.63
N VAL A 79 0.79 17.95 11.22
CA VAL A 79 -0.51 17.28 11.00
C VAL A 79 -0.50 15.87 11.61
N PRO A 80 -1.65 15.36 12.09
CA PRO A 80 -2.89 16.10 12.36
C PRO A 80 -2.72 17.02 13.58
N SER A 81 -3.68 17.91 13.86
CA SER A 81 -3.51 18.90 14.94
C SER A 81 -3.33 18.25 16.32
N TYR A 82 -2.65 18.95 17.23
CA TYR A 82 -2.44 18.47 18.58
C TYR A 82 -3.76 18.19 19.33
N GLU A 83 -4.80 18.99 19.09
CA GLU A 83 -6.13 18.80 19.67
C GLU A 83 -6.75 17.46 19.24
N ILE A 84 -6.57 17.07 17.98
CA ILE A 84 -7.00 15.76 17.49
C ILE A 84 -6.23 14.67 18.22
N LEU A 85 -4.89 14.78 18.29
CA LEU A 85 -4.05 13.80 18.97
C LEU A 85 -4.43 13.61 20.44
N ALA A 86 -4.71 14.70 21.16
CA ALA A 86 -5.14 14.67 22.55
C ALA A 86 -6.46 13.88 22.73
N LYS A 87 -7.39 14.00 21.77
CA LYS A 87 -8.71 13.34 21.82
C LYS A 87 -8.69 11.87 21.41
N VAL A 88 -7.66 11.42 20.68
CA VAL A 88 -7.52 10.02 20.21
C VAL A 88 -6.47 9.22 21.01
N LYS A 89 -5.79 9.85 21.98
CA LYS A 89 -4.71 9.24 22.77
C LYS A 89 -5.09 7.91 23.41
N GLY A 90 -6.29 7.83 24.00
CA GLY A 90 -6.77 6.61 24.66
C GLY A 90 -6.91 5.45 23.67
N ASP A 91 -7.44 5.73 22.49
CA ASP A 91 -7.65 4.74 21.42
C ASP A 91 -6.31 4.24 20.87
N LEU A 92 -5.34 5.13 20.65
CA LEU A 92 -4.00 4.76 20.20
C LEU A 92 -3.27 3.86 21.22
N ASN A 93 -3.47 4.08 22.52
CA ASN A 93 -2.95 3.18 23.56
C ASN A 93 -3.58 1.79 23.48
N GLN A 94 -4.88 1.72 23.25
CA GLN A 94 -5.58 0.45 23.10
C GLN A 94 -5.14 -0.31 21.83
N ILE A 95 -4.88 0.39 20.73
CA ILE A 95 -4.35 -0.24 19.52
C ILE A 95 -2.91 -0.72 19.77
N THR A 96 -2.09 0.08 20.46
CA THR A 96 -0.71 -0.29 20.83
C THR A 96 -0.65 -1.63 21.56
N SER A 97 -1.59 -1.93 22.47
CA SER A 97 -1.58 -3.21 23.19
C SER A 97 -1.84 -4.43 22.29
N ARG A 98 -2.27 -4.22 21.04
CA ARG A 98 -2.49 -5.26 20.02
C ARG A 98 -1.37 -5.34 18.98
N VAL A 99 -0.31 -4.54 19.14
CA VAL A 99 0.85 -4.57 18.24
C VAL A 99 1.83 -5.64 18.70
N LYS A 100 2.28 -6.47 17.76
CA LYS A 100 3.26 -7.55 17.98
C LYS A 100 4.57 -7.20 17.30
N ARG A 101 5.67 -7.83 17.75
CA ARG A 101 6.99 -7.64 17.14
C ARG A 101 7.06 -8.41 15.82
N GLY A 102 7.38 -7.71 14.74
CA GLY A 102 7.49 -8.30 13.40
C GLY A 102 8.74 -9.18 13.20
N THR A 103 8.92 -9.64 11.96
CA THR A 103 10.10 -10.40 11.53
C THR A 103 11.03 -9.57 10.65
N LEU A 104 12.34 -9.82 10.78
CA LEU A 104 13.37 -9.27 9.88
C LEU A 104 13.97 -10.33 8.95
N LEU A 105 13.40 -11.55 8.86
CA LEU A 105 13.99 -12.65 8.09
C LEU A 105 14.33 -12.23 6.63
N ASN A 106 15.62 -12.17 6.30
CA ASN A 106 16.16 -11.73 5.00
C ASN A 106 15.78 -10.28 4.60
N SER A 107 15.63 -9.40 5.59
CA SER A 107 15.49 -7.96 5.36
C SER A 107 16.80 -7.34 4.86
N SER A 108 16.70 -6.16 4.26
CA SER A 108 17.89 -5.38 3.90
C SER A 108 18.44 -4.63 5.12
N LYS A 109 19.75 -4.39 5.16
CA LYS A 109 20.41 -3.62 6.24
C LYS A 109 19.71 -2.30 6.62
N PRO A 110 19.25 -1.44 5.68
CA PRO A 110 18.52 -0.22 6.04
C PRO A 110 17.27 -0.47 6.88
N ILE A 111 16.58 -1.59 6.66
CA ILE A 111 15.39 -1.99 7.43
C ILE A 111 15.81 -2.59 8.77
N GLU A 112 16.87 -3.40 8.81
CA GLU A 112 17.42 -3.96 10.05
C GLU A 112 17.83 -2.87 11.04
N TYR A 113 18.43 -1.78 10.57
CA TYR A 113 18.82 -0.62 11.40
C TYR A 113 17.66 0.13 12.05
N LEU A 114 16.42 -0.11 11.61
CA LEU A 114 15.23 0.44 12.26
C LEU A 114 14.89 -0.30 13.55
N SER A 115 15.31 -1.55 13.69
CA SER A 115 15.22 -2.29 14.95
C SER A 115 16.41 -1.97 15.84
N LYS A 116 16.17 -1.82 17.15
CA LYS A 116 17.22 -1.65 18.15
C LYS A 116 17.65 -2.96 18.82
N ASP A 117 16.89 -4.03 18.59
CA ASP A 117 17.02 -5.30 19.29
C ASP A 117 17.23 -6.46 18.31
N ASP A 118 17.89 -7.52 18.80
CA ASP A 118 17.89 -8.84 18.16
C ASP A 118 16.46 -9.39 18.19
N LEU A 119 15.81 -9.40 17.02
CA LEU A 119 14.47 -9.96 16.89
C LEU A 119 14.52 -11.49 16.94
N TRP A 120 13.48 -12.06 17.55
CA TRP A 120 13.23 -13.49 17.71
C TRP A 120 13.33 -14.33 16.41
N ALA A 121 13.12 -13.70 15.25
CA ALA A 121 12.97 -14.41 13.99
C ALA A 121 14.29 -14.81 13.29
N ASN A 122 15.45 -14.32 13.73
CA ASN A 122 16.72 -14.62 13.03
C ASN A 122 17.09 -16.11 13.11
N ASP A 123 16.78 -16.76 14.24
CA ASP A 123 17.12 -18.16 14.49
C ASP A 123 16.07 -19.16 13.99
N LEU A 124 14.84 -18.70 13.71
CA LEU A 124 13.75 -19.56 13.28
C LEU A 124 13.87 -19.99 11.82
N SER A 125 13.32 -21.15 11.50
CA SER A 125 13.05 -21.54 10.12
C SER A 125 11.95 -20.67 9.49
N ILE A 126 11.85 -20.72 8.16
CA ILE A 126 10.79 -20.06 7.41
C ILE A 126 9.41 -20.51 7.90
N ARG A 127 9.20 -21.82 8.09
CA ARG A 127 7.91 -22.38 8.53
C ARG A 127 7.56 -21.96 9.94
N GLU A 128 8.52 -22.02 10.87
CA GLU A 128 8.30 -21.53 12.24
C GLU A 128 7.94 -20.04 12.23
N THR A 129 8.65 -19.22 11.45
CA THR A 129 8.33 -17.79 11.30
C THR A 129 6.90 -17.59 10.81
N ILE A 130 6.47 -18.32 9.77
CA ILE A 130 5.09 -18.26 9.24
C ILE A 130 4.07 -18.64 10.32
N GLU A 131 4.31 -19.71 11.09
CA GLU A 131 3.39 -20.13 12.15
C GLU A 131 3.28 -19.10 13.29
N PHE A 132 4.37 -18.44 13.67
CA PHE A 132 4.31 -17.32 14.63
C PHE A 132 3.45 -16.16 14.09
N LEU A 133 3.68 -15.76 12.84
CA LEU A 133 2.88 -14.69 12.22
C LEU A 133 1.39 -15.05 12.16
N LYS A 134 1.07 -16.33 11.89
CA LYS A 134 -0.30 -16.83 11.90
C LYS A 134 -0.90 -16.81 13.31
N MET A 135 -0.16 -17.26 14.31
CA MET A 135 -0.59 -17.28 15.71
C MET A 135 -0.93 -15.87 16.21
N ASP A 136 -0.14 -14.86 15.86
CA ASP A 136 -0.42 -13.48 16.24
C ASP A 136 -1.73 -12.96 15.62
N ILE A 137 -2.00 -13.26 14.36
CA ILE A 137 -3.26 -12.90 13.68
C ILE A 137 -4.46 -13.64 14.31
N LEU A 138 -4.31 -14.95 14.58
CA LEU A 138 -5.36 -15.76 15.21
C LEU A 138 -5.67 -15.27 16.63
N THR A 139 -4.63 -15.00 17.43
CA THR A 139 -4.78 -14.47 18.79
C THR A 139 -5.51 -13.13 18.76
N PHE A 140 -5.13 -12.22 17.85
CA PHE A 140 -5.82 -10.95 17.66
C PHE A 140 -7.29 -11.14 17.25
N LYS A 141 -7.57 -12.08 16.35
CA LYS A 141 -8.94 -12.43 15.93
C LYS A 141 -9.78 -12.89 17.12
N ASP A 142 -9.25 -13.82 17.91
CA ASP A 142 -9.96 -14.44 19.03
C ASP A 142 -10.17 -13.47 20.19
N GLU A 143 -9.10 -12.77 20.63
CA GLU A 143 -9.16 -11.80 21.75
C GLU A 143 -10.12 -10.64 21.50
N ASN A 144 -10.38 -10.31 20.24
CA ASN A 144 -11.29 -9.22 19.86
C ASN A 144 -12.63 -9.72 19.28
N SER A 145 -12.87 -11.04 19.27
CA SER A 145 -14.09 -11.68 18.76
C SER A 145 -14.43 -11.25 17.33
N LEU A 146 -13.42 -11.24 16.45
CA LEU A 146 -13.53 -10.77 15.07
C LEU A 146 -14.02 -11.90 14.17
N THR A 147 -14.96 -11.60 13.28
CA THR A 147 -15.45 -12.58 12.30
C THR A 147 -14.44 -12.79 11.18
N ASP A 148 -13.71 -11.73 10.82
CA ASP A 148 -12.72 -11.74 9.76
C ASP A 148 -11.55 -10.78 10.04
N VAL A 149 -10.46 -10.94 9.27
CA VAL A 149 -9.29 -10.05 9.30
C VAL A 149 -8.84 -9.75 7.87
N VAL A 150 -8.60 -8.47 7.59
CA VAL A 150 -7.91 -7.99 6.40
C VAL A 150 -6.48 -7.61 6.79
N VAL A 151 -5.50 -8.15 6.07
CA VAL A 151 -4.08 -7.88 6.31
C VAL A 151 -3.58 -6.86 5.30
N VAL A 152 -2.91 -5.82 5.78
CA VAL A 152 -2.39 -4.72 4.94
C VAL A 152 -0.90 -4.57 5.16
N ASN A 153 -0.13 -4.65 4.08
CA ASN A 153 1.29 -4.31 4.10
C ASN A 153 1.50 -2.81 3.88
N LEU A 154 1.93 -2.12 4.94
CA LEU A 154 2.36 -0.72 4.95
C LEU A 154 3.81 -0.56 5.41
N ALA A 155 4.57 -1.66 5.42
CA ALA A 155 5.95 -1.65 5.89
C ALA A 155 6.88 -0.92 4.92
N SER A 156 8.10 -0.66 5.38
CA SER A 156 9.19 -0.17 4.55
C SER A 156 9.35 -1.01 3.28
N ALA A 157 9.52 -0.34 2.13
CA ALA A 157 9.73 -1.01 0.86
C ALA A 157 11.00 -1.86 0.89
N GLU A 158 10.89 -3.09 0.41
CA GLU A 158 12.00 -4.02 0.28
C GLU A 158 12.69 -3.84 -1.09
N PRO A 159 13.99 -4.14 -1.21
CA PRO A 159 14.65 -4.23 -2.51
C PRO A 159 13.98 -5.30 -3.38
N LEU A 160 14.02 -5.12 -4.71
CA LEU A 160 13.48 -6.09 -5.64
C LEU A 160 14.11 -7.46 -5.44
N MET A 161 13.26 -8.47 -5.31
CA MET A 161 13.64 -9.86 -5.36
C MET A 161 13.63 -10.37 -6.79
N GLU A 162 14.67 -11.11 -7.16
CA GLU A 162 14.73 -11.82 -8.44
C GLU A 162 13.73 -12.99 -8.44
N ILE A 163 12.90 -13.06 -9.47
CA ILE A 163 11.85 -14.07 -9.60
C ILE A 163 12.41 -15.25 -10.41
N SER A 164 12.61 -16.39 -9.74
CA SER A 164 12.98 -17.67 -10.36
C SER A 164 11.77 -18.59 -10.51
N ASP A 165 11.98 -19.78 -11.09
CA ASP A 165 10.92 -20.79 -11.25
C ASP A 165 10.29 -21.20 -9.91
N LYS A 166 11.07 -21.19 -8.82
CA LYS A 166 10.59 -21.46 -7.45
C LYS A 166 9.55 -20.46 -6.95
N HIS A 167 9.52 -19.26 -7.53
CA HIS A 167 8.57 -18.20 -7.16
C HIS A 167 7.36 -18.16 -8.11
N ARG A 168 7.40 -18.95 -9.20
CA ARG A 168 6.35 -18.98 -10.23
C ARG A 168 5.34 -20.09 -10.01
N ASP A 169 5.80 -21.25 -9.57
CA ASP A 169 4.96 -22.41 -9.28
C ASP A 169 4.73 -22.57 -7.77
N LEU A 170 3.48 -22.84 -7.38
CA LEU A 170 3.12 -22.99 -5.97
C LEU A 170 3.79 -24.22 -5.34
N SER A 171 3.90 -25.34 -6.04
CA SER A 171 4.48 -26.55 -5.48
C SER A 171 5.99 -26.41 -5.24
N GLU A 172 6.70 -25.74 -6.14
CA GLU A 172 8.11 -25.41 -5.98
C GLU A 172 8.33 -24.37 -4.87
N PHE A 173 7.43 -23.40 -4.73
CA PHE A 173 7.47 -22.44 -3.64
C PHE A 173 7.32 -23.14 -2.28
N GLU A 174 6.36 -24.06 -2.13
CA GLU A 174 6.16 -24.83 -0.89
C GLU A 174 7.40 -25.67 -0.54
N LYS A 175 8.00 -26.37 -1.52
CA LYS A 175 9.25 -27.12 -1.32
C LYS A 175 10.40 -26.23 -0.85
N MET A 176 10.50 -25.01 -1.40
CA MET A 176 11.49 -24.03 -1.01
C MET A 176 11.27 -23.54 0.43
N LEU A 177 10.02 -23.32 0.84
CA LEU A 177 9.69 -22.99 2.24
C LEU A 177 10.07 -24.14 3.19
N ASP A 178 9.76 -25.38 2.82
CA ASP A 178 10.09 -26.59 3.61
C ASP A 178 11.60 -26.85 3.70
N SER A 179 12.33 -26.54 2.64
CA SER A 179 13.79 -26.66 2.59
C SER A 179 14.50 -25.49 3.29
N ASN A 180 13.74 -24.55 3.87
CA ASN A 180 14.25 -23.41 4.65
C ASN A 180 15.24 -22.52 3.88
N GLU A 181 15.02 -22.30 2.58
CA GLU A 181 15.90 -21.47 1.74
C GLU A 181 15.69 -19.97 2.03
N LYS A 182 16.18 -19.48 3.18
CA LYS A 182 15.94 -18.10 3.69
C LYS A 182 16.28 -16.98 2.70
N SER A 183 17.27 -17.19 1.83
CA SER A 183 17.67 -16.22 0.80
C SER A 183 16.60 -15.94 -0.26
N SER A 184 15.69 -16.89 -0.46
CA SER A 184 14.67 -16.90 -1.52
C SER A 184 13.32 -16.30 -1.08
N VAL A 185 13.21 -15.83 0.17
CA VAL A 185 12.00 -15.19 0.72
C VAL A 185 12.32 -13.82 1.31
N LYS A 186 11.34 -12.91 1.32
CA LYS A 186 11.39 -11.64 2.06
C LYS A 186 10.30 -11.59 3.12
N PRO A 187 10.42 -10.73 4.15
CA PRO A 187 9.35 -10.57 5.15
C PRO A 187 7.96 -10.40 4.52
N SER A 188 7.84 -9.56 3.47
CA SER A 188 6.56 -9.34 2.79
C SER A 188 5.92 -10.63 2.23
N SER A 189 6.72 -11.55 1.69
CA SER A 189 6.26 -12.86 1.18
C SER A 189 5.77 -13.76 2.32
N LEU A 190 6.41 -13.71 3.48
CA LEU A 190 6.02 -14.52 4.66
C LEU A 190 4.70 -14.03 5.24
N TYR A 191 4.55 -12.71 5.37
CA TYR A 191 3.32 -12.08 5.82
C TYR A 191 2.16 -12.37 4.87
N ALA A 192 2.37 -12.24 3.56
CA ALA A 192 1.36 -12.55 2.56
C ALA A 192 0.93 -14.01 2.63
N TYR A 193 1.90 -14.93 2.65
CA TYR A 193 1.63 -16.36 2.76
C TYR A 193 0.86 -16.70 4.04
N ALA A 194 1.29 -16.19 5.20
CA ALA A 194 0.61 -16.39 6.48
C ALA A 194 -0.84 -15.88 6.46
N ALA A 195 -1.06 -14.68 5.94
CA ALA A 195 -2.40 -14.09 5.81
C ALA A 195 -3.30 -14.94 4.92
N ILE A 196 -2.82 -15.31 3.72
CA ILE A 196 -3.58 -16.10 2.75
C ILE A 196 -3.87 -17.50 3.28
N ASP A 197 -2.94 -18.13 3.99
CA ASP A 197 -3.14 -19.46 4.56
C ASP A 197 -4.29 -19.48 5.59
N LEU A 198 -4.41 -18.40 6.38
CA LEU A 198 -5.52 -18.15 7.32
C LEU A 198 -6.82 -17.71 6.64
N GLY A 199 -6.83 -17.53 5.32
CA GLY A 199 -7.98 -17.04 4.58
C GLY A 199 -8.20 -15.53 4.71
N CYS A 200 -7.25 -14.77 5.25
CA CYS A 200 -7.36 -13.31 5.39
C CYS A 200 -7.18 -12.63 4.03
N ALA A 201 -8.05 -11.68 3.71
CA ALA A 201 -7.86 -10.86 2.51
C ALA A 201 -6.57 -10.04 2.65
N TYR A 202 -5.82 -9.86 1.55
CA TYR A 202 -4.48 -9.29 1.61
C TYR A 202 -4.28 -8.10 0.67
N ILE A 203 -3.72 -7.01 1.19
CA ILE A 203 -3.40 -5.79 0.45
C ILE A 203 -1.90 -5.54 0.53
N ASN A 204 -1.23 -5.42 -0.62
CA ASN A 204 0.13 -4.92 -0.68
C ASN A 204 0.16 -3.46 -1.14
N PHE A 205 0.31 -2.53 -0.20
CA PHE A 205 0.35 -1.10 -0.51
C PHE A 205 1.77 -0.57 -0.78
N THR A 206 2.79 -1.45 -0.71
CA THR A 206 4.20 -1.09 -0.91
C THR A 206 4.69 -1.53 -2.30
N SER A 207 5.89 -1.08 -2.68
CA SER A 207 6.58 -1.55 -3.89
C SER A 207 7.31 -2.88 -3.72
N SER A 208 7.19 -3.56 -2.57
CA SER A 208 7.83 -4.84 -2.31
C SER A 208 7.22 -5.92 -3.22
N ASN A 209 7.97 -6.36 -4.24
CA ASN A 209 7.46 -7.32 -5.22
C ASN A 209 7.30 -8.74 -4.67
N ALA A 210 8.03 -9.09 -3.61
CA ALA A 210 7.99 -10.40 -2.98
C ALA A 210 6.65 -10.71 -2.28
N ALA A 211 5.85 -9.69 -1.93
CA ALA A 211 4.56 -9.87 -1.26
C ALA A 211 3.55 -10.69 -2.08
N LEU A 212 3.54 -10.49 -3.40
CA LEU A 212 2.57 -11.09 -4.31
C LEU A 212 3.28 -11.72 -5.50
N LEU A 213 4.25 -12.59 -5.22
CA LEU A 213 4.89 -13.47 -6.22
C LEU A 213 3.83 -14.33 -6.93
N PRO A 214 4.05 -14.78 -8.18
CA PRO A 214 3.05 -15.59 -8.89
C PRO A 214 2.61 -16.85 -8.13
N ALA A 215 3.52 -17.52 -7.42
CA ALA A 215 3.16 -18.65 -6.54
C ALA A 215 2.22 -18.25 -5.40
N ILE A 216 2.40 -17.07 -4.79
CA ILE A 216 1.51 -16.54 -3.73
C ILE A 216 0.16 -16.15 -4.30
N GLN A 217 0.12 -15.57 -5.51
CA GLN A 217 -1.14 -15.28 -6.21
C GLN A 217 -1.92 -16.57 -6.49
N ALA A 218 -1.25 -17.61 -7.01
CA ALA A 218 -1.86 -18.92 -7.24
C ALA A 218 -2.34 -19.57 -5.93
N PHE A 219 -1.60 -19.39 -4.83
CA PHE A 219 -2.01 -19.85 -3.50
C PHE A 219 -3.29 -19.16 -3.02
N ALA A 220 -3.40 -17.85 -3.19
CA ALA A 220 -4.59 -17.09 -2.83
C ALA A 220 -5.81 -17.52 -3.66
N GLU A 221 -5.64 -17.73 -4.97
CA GLU A 221 -6.70 -18.25 -5.83
C GLU A 221 -7.17 -19.64 -5.37
N LYS A 222 -6.23 -20.53 -5.02
CA LYS A 222 -6.52 -21.87 -4.48
C LYS A 222 -7.26 -21.80 -3.14
N LYS A 223 -6.88 -20.87 -2.26
CA LYS A 223 -7.52 -20.64 -0.95
C LYS A 223 -8.83 -19.87 -1.03
N GLY A 224 -9.19 -19.32 -2.19
CA GLY A 224 -10.39 -18.50 -2.36
C GLY A 224 -10.28 -17.13 -1.69
N VAL A 225 -9.06 -16.58 -1.59
CA VAL A 225 -8.78 -15.33 -0.88
C VAL A 225 -8.68 -14.18 -1.89
N PRO A 226 -9.40 -13.06 -1.69
CA PRO A 226 -9.21 -11.88 -2.50
C PRO A 226 -7.96 -11.11 -2.06
N PHE A 227 -7.21 -10.59 -3.04
CA PHE A 227 -6.02 -9.79 -2.80
C PHE A 227 -5.88 -8.67 -3.84
N MET A 228 -5.09 -7.65 -3.51
CA MET A 228 -4.65 -6.66 -4.49
C MET A 228 -3.35 -5.97 -4.10
N GLY A 229 -2.64 -5.46 -5.11
CA GLY A 229 -1.37 -4.76 -5.03
C GLY A 229 -0.89 -4.43 -6.44
N ASN A 230 0.27 -3.82 -6.66
CA ASN A 230 1.23 -3.33 -5.66
C ASN A 230 1.39 -1.81 -5.75
N ASP A 231 1.91 -1.24 -4.67
CA ASP A 231 2.36 0.14 -4.52
C ASP A 231 1.24 1.19 -4.66
N GLY A 232 0.86 1.84 -3.55
CA GLY A 232 -0.20 2.84 -3.54
C GLY A 232 0.05 4.03 -4.48
N LYS A 233 -0.98 4.44 -5.21
CA LYS A 233 -0.95 5.59 -6.14
C LYS A 233 -1.58 6.84 -5.51
N THR A 234 -0.73 7.69 -4.93
CA THR A 234 -1.18 8.78 -4.01
C THR A 234 -0.95 10.21 -4.52
N GLY A 235 0.13 10.48 -5.27
CA GLY A 235 0.56 11.84 -5.61
C GLY A 235 0.98 12.00 -7.07
N GLU A 236 2.27 12.26 -7.33
CA GLU A 236 2.82 12.42 -8.69
C GLU A 236 2.29 11.39 -9.72
N THR A 237 2.37 10.09 -9.41
CA THR A 237 1.93 9.02 -10.32
C THR A 237 0.41 9.08 -10.59
N LEU A 238 -0.39 9.53 -9.61
CA LEU A 238 -1.83 9.75 -9.81
C LEU A 238 -2.05 10.82 -10.90
N VAL A 239 -1.40 11.98 -10.75
CA VAL A 239 -1.48 13.08 -11.73
C VAL A 239 -0.99 12.63 -13.11
N LYS A 240 0.14 11.92 -13.16
CA LYS A 240 0.70 11.39 -14.42
C LYS A 240 -0.28 10.47 -15.14
N SER A 241 -0.91 9.53 -14.42
CA SER A 241 -1.92 8.61 -14.99
C SER A 241 -3.22 9.30 -15.41
N ALA A 242 -3.56 10.44 -14.82
CA ALA A 242 -4.74 11.24 -15.19
C ALA A 242 -4.46 12.19 -16.37
N LEU A 243 -3.24 12.71 -16.47
CA LEU A 243 -2.85 13.77 -17.40
C LEU A 243 -2.26 13.22 -18.71
N ALA A 244 -1.49 12.14 -18.67
CA ALA A 244 -0.92 11.54 -19.88
C ALA A 244 -1.97 11.23 -20.97
N PRO A 245 -3.18 10.74 -20.63
CA PRO A 245 -4.24 10.51 -21.61
C PRO A 245 -4.66 11.76 -22.38
N VAL A 246 -4.57 12.96 -21.79
CA VAL A 246 -4.94 14.22 -22.47
C VAL A 246 -4.11 14.41 -23.74
N PHE A 247 -2.81 14.12 -23.70
CA PHE A 247 -1.92 14.22 -24.87
C PHE A 247 -2.32 13.21 -25.94
N LYS A 248 -2.61 11.97 -25.53
CA LYS A 248 -3.09 10.89 -26.42
C LYS A 248 -4.40 11.28 -27.10
N TYR A 249 -5.40 11.71 -26.34
CA TYR A 249 -6.74 12.03 -26.85
C TYR A 249 -6.74 13.22 -27.81
N ARG A 250 -5.77 14.13 -27.68
CA ARG A 250 -5.61 15.30 -28.55
C ARG A 250 -4.60 15.10 -29.67
N ASN A 251 -4.09 13.88 -29.83
CA ASN A 251 -3.05 13.53 -30.80
C ASN A 251 -1.83 14.46 -30.70
N LEU A 252 -1.39 14.73 -29.47
CA LEU A 252 -0.20 15.50 -29.15
C LEU A 252 0.95 14.53 -28.87
N GLU A 253 2.06 14.70 -29.56
CA GLU A 253 3.23 13.84 -29.39
C GLU A 253 4.05 14.33 -28.20
N VAL A 254 4.11 13.54 -27.13
CA VAL A 254 4.99 13.81 -25.99
C VAL A 254 6.41 13.47 -26.39
N MET A 255 7.30 14.46 -26.44
CA MET A 255 8.71 14.27 -26.77
C MET A 255 9.52 13.91 -25.52
N SER A 256 9.22 14.54 -24.39
CA SER A 256 9.88 14.26 -23.12
C SER A 256 8.97 14.50 -21.91
N TRP A 257 9.15 13.68 -20.88
CA TRP A 257 8.52 13.84 -19.57
C TRP A 257 9.56 13.64 -18.47
N GLN A 258 9.95 14.72 -17.82
CA GLN A 258 10.92 14.73 -16.72
C GLN A 258 10.16 14.89 -15.40
N GLY A 259 10.26 13.92 -14.49
CA GLY A 259 9.71 13.99 -13.14
C GLY A 259 10.81 14.04 -12.09
N TYR A 260 10.63 14.86 -11.06
CA TYR A 260 11.59 14.99 -9.98
C TYR A 260 10.88 15.06 -8.63
N ASN A 261 11.26 14.17 -7.72
CA ASN A 261 10.60 14.00 -6.42
C ASN A 261 11.58 14.31 -5.29
N MET A 262 11.12 15.08 -4.32
CA MET A 262 11.81 15.36 -3.06
C MET A 262 10.94 14.89 -1.90
N LEU A 263 11.51 14.10 -1.00
CA LEU A 263 10.85 13.60 0.22
C LEU A 263 11.86 13.40 1.36
N GLY A 264 11.42 13.57 2.60
CA GLY A 264 12.30 13.58 3.78
C GLY A 264 11.95 12.59 4.88
N ASN A 265 10.90 11.80 4.70
CA ASN A 265 10.46 10.77 5.64
C ASN A 265 11.33 9.50 5.50
N LEU A 266 11.02 8.48 6.31
CA LEU A 266 11.76 7.22 6.33
C LEU A 266 11.78 6.53 4.95
N ASP A 267 10.71 6.66 4.17
CA ASP A 267 10.67 6.13 2.80
C ASP A 267 11.75 6.77 1.93
N GLY A 268 11.95 8.08 2.07
CA GLY A 268 13.02 8.81 1.37
C GLY A 268 14.42 8.38 1.82
N GLU A 269 14.60 8.10 3.11
CA GLU A 269 15.89 7.69 3.66
C GLU A 269 16.31 6.31 3.13
N ILE A 270 15.37 5.37 3.09
CA ILE A 270 15.59 4.02 2.53
C ILE A 270 15.92 4.11 1.03
N LEU A 271 15.33 5.07 0.31
CA LEU A 271 15.60 5.30 -1.12
C LEU A 271 16.96 5.95 -1.41
N ARG A 272 17.77 6.26 -0.39
CA ARG A 272 19.19 6.58 -0.60
C ARG A 272 19.98 5.36 -1.07
N ASP A 273 19.51 4.16 -0.78
CA ASP A 273 20.09 2.93 -1.32
C ASP A 273 19.81 2.84 -2.83
N GLN A 274 20.89 2.77 -3.62
CA GLN A 274 20.84 2.81 -5.08
C GLN A 274 19.95 1.71 -5.67
N LYS A 275 20.00 0.48 -5.12
CA LYS A 275 19.20 -0.64 -5.62
C LYS A 275 17.70 -0.43 -5.37
N THR A 276 17.36 0.11 -4.20
CA THR A 276 15.97 0.43 -3.85
C THR A 276 15.43 1.60 -4.68
N ARG A 277 16.29 2.58 -4.99
CA ARG A 277 15.96 3.70 -5.90
C ARG A 277 15.68 3.20 -7.32
N GLU A 278 16.54 2.36 -7.87
CA GLU A 278 16.41 1.83 -9.25
C GLU A 278 15.06 1.14 -9.46
N ALA A 279 14.65 0.28 -8.52
CA ALA A 279 13.35 -0.38 -8.53
C ALA A 279 12.16 0.59 -8.61
N LYS A 280 12.23 1.69 -7.84
CA LYS A 280 11.17 2.70 -7.76
C LYS A 280 11.15 3.63 -8.97
N VAL A 281 12.28 3.80 -9.63
CA VAL A 281 12.38 4.54 -10.89
C VAL A 281 11.81 3.72 -12.04
N GLU A 282 12.17 2.44 -12.12
CA GLU A 282 11.70 1.53 -13.16
C GLU A 282 10.16 1.46 -13.18
N SER A 283 9.52 1.31 -12.01
CA SER A 283 8.05 1.25 -11.92
C SER A 283 7.35 2.54 -12.36
N LYS A 284 8.00 3.71 -12.20
CA LYS A 284 7.44 5.01 -12.59
C LYS A 284 7.58 5.32 -14.06
N ASP A 285 8.66 4.86 -14.71
CA ASP A 285 8.88 5.09 -16.14
C ASP A 285 8.00 4.20 -17.02
N HIS A 286 7.68 2.99 -16.57
CA HIS A 286 6.81 2.06 -17.29
C HIS A 286 5.36 2.54 -17.45
N LEU A 287 4.89 3.47 -16.60
CA LEU A 287 3.52 3.95 -16.67
C LEU A 287 3.24 4.74 -17.97
N LEU A 288 4.17 5.58 -18.41
CA LEU A 288 3.94 6.43 -19.59
C LEU A 288 3.90 5.62 -20.88
N SER A 289 4.74 4.60 -21.00
CA SER A 289 4.79 3.73 -22.19
C SER A 289 3.54 2.86 -22.34
N LYS A 290 2.79 2.64 -21.26
CA LYS A 290 1.50 1.91 -21.28
C LYS A 290 0.33 2.80 -21.72
N ILE A 291 0.40 4.10 -21.48
CA ILE A 291 -0.68 5.05 -21.80
C ILE A 291 -0.48 5.66 -23.20
N LEU A 292 0.71 6.19 -23.46
CA LEU A 292 1.05 6.93 -24.67
C LEU A 292 1.33 5.97 -25.84
N SER A 293 1.01 6.42 -27.05
CA SER A 293 1.24 5.63 -28.28
C SER A 293 2.69 5.65 -28.75
N ASN A 294 3.52 6.55 -28.19
CA ASN A 294 4.93 6.70 -28.49
C ASN A 294 5.79 6.47 -27.24
N SER A 295 7.11 6.38 -27.42
CA SER A 295 8.08 6.26 -26.33
C SER A 295 8.80 7.61 -26.12
N PRO A 296 8.29 8.48 -25.23
CA PRO A 296 8.96 9.75 -24.93
C PRO A 296 10.30 9.52 -24.22
N HIS A 297 11.18 10.53 -24.27
CA HIS A 297 12.32 10.57 -23.37
C HIS A 297 11.85 10.83 -21.92
N THR A 298 12.05 9.86 -21.04
CA THR A 298 11.65 9.95 -19.63
C THR A 298 12.85 10.05 -18.69
N HIS A 299 12.65 10.76 -17.58
CA HIS A 299 13.56 10.74 -16.45
C HIS A 299 12.76 10.85 -15.16
N VAL A 300 13.10 10.05 -14.16
CA VAL A 300 12.58 10.19 -12.81
C VAL A 300 13.73 10.33 -11.82
N GLY A 301 13.84 11.53 -11.24
CA GLY A 301 14.71 11.80 -10.12
C GLY A 301 13.99 11.64 -8.78
N ILE A 302 14.68 11.09 -7.78
CA ILE A 302 14.20 11.01 -6.41
C ILE A 302 15.37 11.37 -5.50
N ASP A 303 15.26 12.47 -4.77
CA ASP A 303 16.29 12.91 -3.81
C ASP A 303 15.70 13.04 -2.40
N TYR A 304 16.52 12.64 -1.43
CA TYR A 304 16.17 12.75 -0.02
C TYR A 304 16.43 14.17 0.49
N VAL A 305 15.38 14.83 0.95
CA VAL A 305 15.40 16.19 1.49
C VAL A 305 14.78 16.19 2.88
N SER A 306 15.61 16.02 3.91
CA SER A 306 15.17 15.81 5.30
C SER A 306 14.24 16.89 5.85
N SER A 307 14.36 18.13 5.37
CA SER A 307 13.49 19.26 5.79
C SER A 307 12.05 19.11 5.35
N LEU A 308 11.77 18.30 4.31
CA LEU A 308 10.41 18.08 3.82
C LEU A 308 9.63 17.06 4.65
N LYS A 309 10.31 16.17 5.39
CA LYS A 309 9.64 15.11 6.17
C LYS A 309 8.62 14.37 5.27
N ASP A 310 7.36 14.29 5.68
CA ASP A 310 6.28 13.63 4.93
C ASP A 310 5.64 14.52 3.83
N TRP A 311 6.04 15.79 3.73
CA TRP A 311 5.58 16.74 2.71
C TRP A 311 6.34 16.54 1.40
N LYS A 312 6.01 15.47 0.69
CA LYS A 312 6.56 15.17 -0.61
C LYS A 312 6.24 16.29 -1.62
N THR A 313 7.26 16.73 -2.34
CA THR A 313 7.12 17.66 -3.46
C THR A 313 7.60 16.97 -4.73
N ALA A 314 6.73 16.90 -5.74
CA ALA A 314 7.07 16.44 -7.08
C ALA A 314 6.93 17.60 -8.07
N TRP A 315 7.87 17.71 -9.00
CA TRP A 315 7.83 18.63 -10.12
C TRP A 315 7.99 17.85 -11.42
N ASP A 316 7.11 18.11 -12.37
CA ASP A 316 7.13 17.46 -13.67
C ASP A 316 7.18 18.52 -14.78
N PHE A 317 8.02 18.25 -15.78
CA PHE A 317 8.12 19.00 -17.03
C PHE A 317 7.79 18.08 -18.21
N ILE A 318 6.82 18.51 -19.02
CA ILE A 318 6.32 17.79 -20.17
C ILE A 318 6.57 18.64 -21.41
N HIS A 319 7.37 18.13 -22.35
CA HIS A 319 7.63 18.76 -23.63
C HIS A 319 6.91 17.97 -24.72
N PHE A 320 6.06 18.63 -25.49
CA PHE A 320 5.21 17.98 -26.48
C PHE A 320 5.06 18.85 -27.72
N LYS A 321 4.60 18.25 -28.83
CA LYS A 321 4.30 18.98 -30.06
C LYS A 321 2.90 18.66 -30.57
N GLY A 322 2.30 19.65 -31.22
CA GLY A 322 0.96 19.56 -31.79
C GLY A 322 0.93 20.01 -33.24
N PHE A 323 -0.11 20.76 -33.60
CA PHE A 323 -0.35 21.23 -34.96
C PHE A 323 0.86 21.96 -35.56
N LEU A 324 1.19 21.66 -36.83
CA LEU A 324 2.36 22.20 -37.56
C LEU A 324 3.70 21.94 -36.84
N ASP A 325 3.81 20.82 -36.13
CA ASP A 325 4.97 20.47 -35.29
C ASP A 325 5.32 21.55 -34.25
N THR A 326 4.34 22.38 -33.87
CA THR A 326 4.55 23.44 -32.88
C THR A 326 4.86 22.82 -31.52
N LYS A 327 6.07 23.10 -31.01
CA LYS A 327 6.54 22.61 -29.71
C LYS A 327 6.02 23.49 -28.59
N MET A 328 5.56 22.85 -27.52
CA MET A 328 4.98 23.47 -26.34
C MET A 328 5.44 22.72 -25.09
N SER A 329 5.29 23.36 -23.93
CA SER A 329 5.59 22.72 -22.66
C SER A 329 4.46 22.92 -21.65
N MET A 330 4.35 21.95 -20.74
CA MET A 330 3.50 22.00 -19.56
C MET A 330 4.34 21.61 -18.35
N GLN A 331 4.08 22.28 -17.23
CA GLN A 331 4.72 21.97 -15.95
C GLN A 331 3.66 21.88 -14.87
N PHE A 332 3.88 21.02 -13.88
CA PHE A 332 3.11 21.03 -12.66
C PHE A 332 4.01 20.74 -11.45
N THR A 333 3.57 21.25 -10.29
CA THR A 333 4.14 20.91 -9.00
C THR A 333 3.05 20.30 -8.14
N TRP A 334 3.31 19.12 -7.59
CA TRP A 334 2.47 18.46 -6.60
C TRP A 334 3.17 18.51 -5.25
N GLN A 335 2.60 19.23 -4.29
CA GLN A 335 3.02 19.16 -2.89
C GLN A 335 1.89 18.56 -2.06
N GLY A 336 2.20 17.48 -1.35
CA GLY A 336 1.22 16.78 -0.52
C GLY A 336 1.88 16.05 0.64
N CYS A 337 1.13 15.89 1.73
CA CYS A 337 1.53 15.06 2.84
C CYS A 337 1.24 13.59 2.49
N ASP A 338 2.29 12.82 2.18
CA ASP A 338 2.17 11.51 1.53
C ASP A 338 1.33 10.52 2.36
N SER A 339 1.51 10.49 3.68
CA SER A 339 0.75 9.57 4.55
C SER A 339 -0.71 9.97 4.71
N MET A 340 -1.01 11.27 4.67
CA MET A 340 -2.40 11.77 4.71
C MET A 340 -3.14 11.50 3.38
N LEU A 341 -2.43 11.44 2.26
CA LEU A 341 -2.98 10.99 0.98
C LEU A 341 -3.15 9.46 0.93
N ALA A 342 -2.23 8.72 1.53
CA ALA A 342 -2.22 7.25 1.52
C ALA A 342 -3.28 6.62 2.45
N ALA A 343 -3.39 7.11 3.69
CA ALA A 343 -4.26 6.55 4.72
C ALA A 343 -5.71 6.31 4.29
N PRO A 344 -6.43 7.29 3.68
CA PRO A 344 -7.83 7.05 3.31
C PRO A 344 -7.98 6.03 2.18
N ILE A 345 -7.02 5.93 1.25
CA ILE A 345 -7.01 4.90 0.20
C ILE A 345 -6.89 3.50 0.83
N VAL A 346 -6.04 3.34 1.85
CA VAL A 346 -5.91 2.07 2.57
C VAL A 346 -7.24 1.69 3.24
N LEU A 347 -7.93 2.65 3.84
CA LEU A 347 -9.24 2.44 4.44
C LEU A 347 -10.29 1.99 3.41
N ASP A 348 -10.32 2.65 2.25
CA ASP A 348 -11.19 2.25 1.13
C ASP A 348 -10.89 0.82 0.65
N LEU A 349 -9.62 0.49 0.44
CA LEU A 349 -9.18 -0.84 0.00
C LEU A 349 -9.58 -1.93 0.99
N VAL A 350 -9.41 -1.71 2.30
CA VAL A 350 -9.84 -2.68 3.33
C VAL A 350 -11.33 -2.97 3.23
N ARG A 351 -12.15 -1.93 3.10
CA ARG A 351 -13.62 -2.08 3.07
C ARG A 351 -14.10 -2.73 1.79
N LEU A 352 -13.55 -2.34 0.65
CA LEU A 352 -13.89 -2.92 -0.66
C LEU A 352 -13.42 -4.37 -0.78
N LEU A 353 -12.21 -4.70 -0.29
CA LEU A 353 -11.68 -6.05 -0.36
C LEU A 353 -12.43 -7.00 0.59
N HIS A 354 -12.77 -6.53 1.79
CA HIS A 354 -13.67 -7.27 2.69
C HIS A 354 -15.04 -7.49 2.04
N PHE A 355 -15.63 -6.46 1.41
CA PHE A 355 -16.89 -6.59 0.69
C PHE A 355 -16.83 -7.67 -0.39
N ALA A 356 -15.83 -7.64 -1.27
CA ALA A 356 -15.62 -8.66 -2.29
C ALA A 356 -15.56 -10.08 -1.67
N LYS A 357 -14.84 -10.22 -0.55
CA LYS A 357 -14.80 -11.48 0.20
C LYS A 357 -16.18 -11.94 0.68
N THR A 358 -17.00 -11.03 1.23
CA THR A 358 -18.38 -11.35 1.65
C THR A 358 -19.31 -11.74 0.49
N LYS A 359 -18.97 -11.34 -0.74
CA LYS A 359 -19.65 -11.76 -1.97
C LYS A 359 -19.12 -13.10 -2.52
N GLY A 360 -18.12 -13.70 -1.86
CA GLY A 360 -17.50 -14.94 -2.31
C GLY A 360 -16.52 -14.75 -3.48
N GLU A 361 -16.11 -13.51 -3.76
CA GLU A 361 -15.10 -13.24 -4.78
C GLU A 361 -13.70 -13.62 -4.28
N LYS A 362 -12.84 -14.02 -5.21
CA LYS A 362 -11.50 -14.56 -4.93
C LYS A 362 -10.48 -14.12 -5.97
N GLY A 363 -9.19 -14.17 -5.61
CA GLY A 363 -8.08 -13.80 -6.49
C GLY A 363 -7.84 -12.29 -6.56
N GLY A 364 -7.18 -11.84 -7.63
CA GLY A 364 -6.84 -10.43 -7.82
C GLY A 364 -8.04 -9.55 -8.10
N MET A 365 -8.33 -8.57 -7.23
CA MET A 365 -9.45 -7.63 -7.39
C MET A 365 -9.12 -6.50 -8.36
N LYS A 366 -9.14 -6.81 -9.66
CA LYS A 366 -8.71 -5.91 -10.74
C LYS A 366 -9.47 -4.58 -10.82
N HIS A 367 -10.72 -4.54 -10.36
CA HIS A 367 -11.52 -3.31 -10.28
C HIS A 367 -10.91 -2.27 -9.32
N LEU A 368 -10.02 -2.68 -8.40
CA LEU A 368 -9.29 -1.79 -7.49
C LEU A 368 -7.99 -1.24 -8.08
N SER A 369 -7.71 -1.47 -9.37
CA SER A 369 -6.45 -1.06 -10.01
C SER A 369 -6.15 0.44 -9.94
N CYS A 370 -7.18 1.30 -9.86
CA CYS A 370 -7.00 2.76 -9.76
C CYS A 370 -6.21 3.21 -8.52
N PHE A 371 -6.16 2.38 -7.47
CA PHE A 371 -5.45 2.69 -6.23
C PHE A 371 -3.95 2.36 -6.26
N PHE A 372 -3.46 1.68 -7.31
CA PHE A 372 -2.11 1.14 -7.37
C PHE A 372 -1.30 1.70 -8.55
N LYS A 373 0.02 1.80 -8.37
CA LYS A 373 0.97 2.15 -9.43
C LYS A 373 1.29 0.94 -10.31
N CYS A 374 1.34 -0.25 -9.71
CA CYS A 374 1.63 -1.50 -10.39
C CYS A 374 0.52 -2.53 -10.12
N PRO A 375 -0.72 -2.29 -10.58
CA PRO A 375 -1.85 -3.16 -10.31
C PRO A 375 -1.62 -4.56 -10.90
N ILE A 376 -1.72 -5.58 -10.07
CA ILE A 376 -1.50 -6.97 -10.47
C ILE A 376 -2.57 -7.41 -11.46
N GLY A 377 -2.14 -8.03 -12.56
CA GLY A 377 -3.02 -8.60 -13.57
C GLY A 377 -3.80 -7.57 -14.38
N VAL A 378 -3.37 -6.30 -14.37
CA VAL A 378 -3.96 -5.19 -15.13
C VAL A 378 -2.84 -4.40 -15.85
N ASP A 379 -2.87 -4.42 -17.18
CA ASP A 379 -1.95 -3.65 -18.02
C ASP A 379 -2.39 -2.19 -18.22
N GLU A 380 -3.68 -1.91 -18.09
CA GLU A 380 -4.23 -0.56 -18.22
C GLU A 380 -3.69 0.35 -17.11
N GLN A 381 -3.17 1.53 -17.49
CA GLN A 381 -2.55 2.51 -16.59
C GLN A 381 -3.23 3.88 -16.63
N ASP A 382 -4.15 4.10 -17.57
CA ASP A 382 -4.99 5.29 -17.64
C ASP A 382 -5.95 5.32 -16.43
N LEU A 383 -5.82 6.36 -15.61
CA LEU A 383 -6.60 6.48 -14.37
C LEU A 383 -8.11 6.49 -14.66
N HIS A 384 -8.53 7.11 -15.76
CA HIS A 384 -9.95 7.24 -16.07
C HIS A 384 -10.55 5.87 -16.35
N PHE A 385 -9.91 5.04 -17.16
CA PHE A 385 -10.39 3.67 -17.42
C PHE A 385 -10.37 2.81 -16.16
N GLN A 386 -9.32 2.89 -15.35
CA GLN A 386 -9.24 2.17 -14.07
C GLN A 386 -10.37 2.60 -13.11
N PHE A 387 -10.66 3.90 -13.02
CA PHE A 387 -11.73 4.41 -12.16
C PHE A 387 -13.12 4.03 -12.68
N HIS A 388 -13.36 4.04 -13.99
CA HIS A 388 -14.62 3.52 -14.56
C HIS A 388 -14.80 2.03 -14.28
N SER A 389 -13.72 1.23 -14.28
CA SER A 389 -13.77 -0.18 -13.88
C SER A 389 -14.24 -0.35 -12.42
N LEU A 390 -13.74 0.50 -11.51
CA LEU A 390 -14.22 0.55 -10.12
C LEU A 390 -15.71 0.92 -10.06
N MET A 391 -16.13 1.96 -10.78
CA MET A 391 -17.52 2.41 -10.78
C MET A 391 -18.47 1.35 -11.35
N ASN A 392 -18.11 0.67 -12.43
CA ASN A 392 -18.88 -0.45 -12.97
C ASN A 392 -19.04 -1.57 -11.93
N TYR A 393 -17.99 -1.85 -11.15
CA TYR A 393 -18.07 -2.81 -10.05
C TYR A 393 -19.05 -2.35 -8.96
N VAL A 394 -19.00 -1.08 -8.55
CA VAL A 394 -19.95 -0.50 -7.59
C VAL A 394 -21.38 -0.58 -8.12
N ASP A 395 -21.62 -0.18 -9.37
CA ASP A 395 -22.95 -0.16 -9.98
C ASP A 395 -23.56 -1.57 -10.06
N SER A 396 -22.77 -2.57 -10.47
CA SER A 396 -23.21 -3.98 -10.54
C SER A 396 -23.51 -4.64 -9.20
N HIS A 397 -23.09 -4.03 -8.09
CA HIS A 397 -23.31 -4.55 -6.73
C HIS A 397 -24.22 -3.66 -5.88
N SER A 398 -24.61 -2.50 -6.41
CA SER A 398 -25.54 -1.59 -5.77
C SER A 398 -26.97 -2.11 -5.95
N SER A 399 -27.87 -1.77 -5.03
CA SER A 399 -29.23 -2.35 -4.94
C SER A 399 -30.19 -1.98 -6.09
N ASN A 400 -29.66 -1.46 -7.21
CA ASN A 400 -30.37 -1.11 -8.44
C ASN A 400 -29.91 -1.96 -9.66
N ALA A 401 -29.11 -3.01 -9.46
CA ALA A 401 -28.70 -3.95 -10.50
C ALA A 401 -29.61 -5.17 -10.62
#